data_AF-A0A925PYH6-F1
#
_entry.id   AF-A0A925PYH6-F1
#
_cell.length_a   1.000
_cell.length_b   1.000
_cell.length_c   1.000
_cell.angle_alpha   90.00
_cell.angle_beta   90.00
_cell.angle_gamma   90.00
#
_symmetry.space_group_name_H-M   'P 1'
#
loop_
_entity.id
_entity.type
_entity.pdbx_description
1 polymer ?
#
loop_
_entity_poly.entity_id
_entity_poly.type
_entity_poly.pdbx_seq_one_letter_code
_entity_poly.pdbx_strand_id
1 'polypeptide(L)'
;MPAFVFANSAHDATLAMRRAAERFWTSFQPHREITTSLGISGAVHLALLLVFGAAIYVSGEDEVDVPELSVQLVTREGPNSHEFTEAALPQPAPDPVEQVIDDPGSAMQSFDAPAVAESLPLLEQAPDVVETDTSEAFPQAIEAGTVIATTSESIEIVPQVLEPTPAAPIEKPEQVMITKSVSKLAQQMLDTNLTNQELSWSEDGRQYSARLRRQPAADSTGLEQVVAEIMTENNGKRMKTRLSLKRLAFSNFTQLVNNWDPRIALHDDIIDGRFHSNTEIGIAFNGGIEPRFFGKVTTAAAKMTFEAPMRRRNKEVFQGGVETRTERVSLPRDLPDVVNGGSPADRRVFETDTRVIFNSDGSYAWRAANGDGPLERGEPSEQPRYLIAEKGAKLYVSGTVSGMFTVYSPTDIEIENDLVYAKDPRSSLFSRDFVALISGRDIKIANGAITGAGDLHIHGALFARRRFCIENPSQTKPGTLYILGSLTAGTIWETEPRFATKMDYDKRFEYLRPANFPMTRRYEVETWDRGWEEVDTGERSPSTELARSE
;
A
#
# COMPACT_ATOMS: atom_id res chain seq x y z
N MET A 1 67.99 -31.98 -26.40
CA MET A 1 67.40 -32.32 -25.08
C MET A 1 66.90 -31.01 -24.47
N PRO A 2 65.62 -30.82 -24.10
CA PRO A 2 64.60 -31.79 -23.66
C PRO A 2 63.31 -31.75 -24.53
N ALA A 3 62.91 -32.89 -25.11
CA ALA A 3 61.60 -33.06 -25.74
C ALA A 3 60.87 -34.33 -25.26
N PHE A 4 61.47 -35.05 -24.29
CA PHE A 4 60.98 -36.36 -23.82
C PHE A 4 60.29 -36.33 -22.45
N VAL A 5 60.10 -35.14 -21.85
CA VAL A 5 59.45 -35.02 -20.52
C VAL A 5 57.96 -34.66 -20.62
N PHE A 6 57.49 -34.09 -21.73
CA PHE A 6 56.09 -33.65 -21.87
C PHE A 6 55.12 -34.72 -22.40
N ALA A 7 55.61 -35.81 -23.02
CA ALA A 7 54.72 -36.85 -23.55
C ALA A 7 54.19 -37.80 -22.48
N ASN A 8 54.94 -38.02 -21.39
CA ASN A 8 54.52 -38.93 -20.32
C ASN A 8 53.49 -38.32 -19.36
N SER A 9 53.54 -37.00 -19.12
CA SER A 9 52.58 -36.33 -18.22
C SER A 9 51.18 -36.24 -18.82
N ALA A 10 51.07 -36.07 -20.14
CA ALA A 10 49.78 -36.06 -20.82
C ALA A 10 49.11 -37.44 -20.83
N HIS A 11 49.90 -38.52 -21.02
CA HIS A 11 49.39 -39.88 -21.02
C HIS A 11 48.89 -40.31 -19.63
N ASP A 12 49.65 -39.97 -18.58
CA ASP A 12 49.28 -40.27 -17.19
C ASP A 12 48.04 -39.47 -16.73
N ALA A 13 47.89 -38.22 -17.18
CA ALA A 13 46.70 -37.42 -16.91
C ALA A 13 45.44 -38.01 -17.57
N THR A 14 45.53 -38.47 -18.82
CA THR A 14 44.40 -39.14 -19.51
C THR A 14 44.01 -40.47 -18.86
N LEU A 15 44.98 -41.25 -18.37
CA LEU A 15 44.71 -42.51 -17.66
C LEU A 15 44.10 -42.27 -16.28
N ALA A 16 44.54 -41.23 -15.57
CA ALA A 16 43.97 -40.82 -14.28
C ALA A 16 42.53 -40.32 -14.44
N MET A 17 42.25 -39.48 -15.44
CA MET A 17 40.89 -39.01 -15.75
C MET A 17 39.96 -40.15 -16.16
N ARG A 18 40.43 -41.10 -16.97
CA ARG A 18 39.63 -42.27 -17.38
C ARG A 18 39.25 -43.15 -16.19
N ARG A 19 40.19 -43.42 -15.27
CA ARG A 19 39.91 -44.21 -14.05
C ARG A 19 38.99 -43.47 -13.08
N ALA A 20 39.08 -42.14 -13.00
CA ALA A 20 38.18 -41.32 -12.19
C ALA A 20 36.75 -41.34 -12.76
N ALA A 21 36.62 -41.24 -14.10
CA ALA A 21 35.33 -41.35 -14.78
C ALA A 21 34.72 -42.75 -14.62
N GLU A 22 35.50 -43.82 -14.80
CA GLU A 22 35.00 -45.20 -14.62
C GLU A 22 34.53 -45.44 -13.17
N ARG A 23 35.25 -44.97 -12.15
CA ARG A 23 34.83 -45.06 -10.75
C ARG A 23 33.54 -44.26 -10.46
N PHE A 24 33.44 -43.05 -11.00
CA PHE A 24 32.25 -42.21 -10.88
C PHE A 24 31.01 -42.86 -11.51
N TRP A 25 31.16 -43.53 -12.66
CA TRP A 25 30.03 -44.19 -13.33
C TRP A 25 29.61 -45.50 -12.65
N THR A 26 30.55 -46.24 -12.04
CA THR A 26 30.23 -47.49 -11.32
C THR A 26 29.52 -47.27 -9.99
N SER A 27 29.61 -46.08 -9.37
CA SER A 27 28.95 -45.80 -8.09
C SER A 27 27.45 -45.46 -8.18
N PHE A 28 26.89 -45.34 -9.39
CA PHE A 28 25.51 -44.88 -9.62
C PHE A 28 24.62 -45.90 -10.35
N GLN A 29 24.75 -47.19 -10.01
CA GLN A 29 24.01 -48.24 -10.71
C GLN A 29 22.51 -48.48 -10.38
N PRO A 30 21.82 -47.88 -9.37
CA PRO A 30 20.41 -48.23 -9.17
C PRO A 30 19.38 -47.32 -9.87
N HIS A 31 19.72 -46.17 -10.47
CA HIS A 31 18.70 -45.29 -11.08
C HIS A 31 19.11 -44.78 -12.47
N ARG A 32 18.66 -45.53 -13.50
CA ARG A 32 19.01 -45.31 -14.91
C ARG A 32 18.41 -44.04 -15.54
N GLU A 33 17.37 -43.45 -14.97
CA GLU A 33 16.66 -42.31 -15.58
C GLU A 33 17.17 -40.94 -15.08
N ILE A 34 17.60 -40.85 -13.82
CA ILE A 34 18.17 -39.61 -13.23
C ILE A 34 19.62 -39.40 -13.69
N THR A 35 20.35 -40.48 -13.95
CA THR A 35 21.76 -40.43 -14.40
C THR A 35 21.89 -39.93 -15.85
N THR A 36 20.92 -40.21 -16.71
CA THR A 36 20.89 -39.70 -18.09
C THR A 36 20.64 -38.19 -18.17
N SER A 37 19.74 -37.64 -17.37
CA SER A 37 19.44 -36.20 -17.40
C SER A 37 20.59 -35.35 -16.83
N LEU A 38 21.22 -35.81 -15.75
CA LEU A 38 22.43 -35.19 -15.20
C LEU A 38 23.63 -35.30 -16.15
N GLY A 39 23.79 -36.44 -16.83
CA GLY A 39 24.83 -36.63 -17.83
C GLY A 39 24.70 -35.68 -19.03
N ILE A 40 23.46 -35.51 -19.53
CA ILE A 40 23.18 -34.57 -20.63
C ILE A 40 23.42 -33.12 -20.19
N SER A 41 22.94 -32.74 -19.01
CA SER A 41 23.17 -31.39 -18.47
C SER A 41 24.66 -31.07 -18.30
N GLY A 42 25.43 -32.02 -17.75
CA GLY A 42 26.88 -31.88 -17.60
C GLY A 42 27.60 -31.73 -18.95
N ALA A 43 27.21 -32.52 -19.96
CA ALA A 43 27.79 -32.44 -21.30
C ALA A 43 27.49 -31.10 -21.98
N VAL A 44 26.28 -30.55 -21.82
CA VAL A 44 25.89 -29.24 -22.37
C VAL A 44 26.69 -28.11 -21.72
N HIS A 45 26.85 -28.13 -20.40
CA HIS A 45 27.63 -27.10 -19.70
C HIS A 45 29.12 -27.14 -20.08
N LEU A 46 29.69 -28.34 -20.22
CA LEU A 46 31.07 -28.50 -20.67
C LEU A 46 31.27 -28.00 -22.11
N ALA A 47 30.31 -28.27 -23.00
CA ALA A 47 30.34 -27.77 -24.36
C ALA A 47 30.26 -26.24 -24.41
N LEU A 48 29.39 -25.62 -23.60
CA LEU A 48 29.31 -24.16 -23.49
C LEU A 48 30.61 -23.54 -22.98
N LEU A 49 31.20 -24.12 -21.92
CA LEU A 49 32.49 -23.65 -21.40
C LEU A 49 33.62 -23.73 -22.42
N LEU A 50 33.66 -24.80 -23.24
CA LEU A 50 34.65 -24.93 -24.31
C LEU A 50 34.40 -23.94 -25.45
N VAL A 51 33.14 -23.68 -25.81
CA VAL A 51 32.79 -22.70 -26.84
C VAL A 51 33.14 -21.27 -26.40
N PHE A 52 32.80 -20.88 -25.16
CA PHE A 52 33.14 -19.56 -24.64
C PHE A 52 34.64 -19.42 -24.39
N GLY A 53 35.30 -20.45 -23.86
CA GLY A 53 36.75 -20.46 -23.67
C GLY A 53 37.51 -20.33 -25.00
N ALA A 54 37.05 -21.02 -26.04
CA ALA A 54 37.63 -20.90 -27.38
C ALA A 54 37.34 -19.54 -28.01
N ALA A 55 36.15 -18.96 -27.81
CA ALA A 55 35.82 -17.63 -28.30
C ALA A 55 36.72 -16.55 -27.67
N ILE A 56 36.99 -16.63 -26.37
CA ILE A 56 37.88 -15.71 -25.64
C ILE A 56 39.35 -15.90 -26.07
N TYR A 57 39.77 -17.14 -26.35
CA TYR A 57 41.12 -17.43 -26.82
C TYR A 57 41.36 -16.97 -28.27
N VAL A 58 40.33 -17.03 -29.12
CA VAL A 58 40.41 -16.63 -30.54
C VAL A 58 40.24 -15.12 -30.71
N SER A 59 39.52 -14.44 -29.81
CA SER A 59 39.33 -12.99 -29.84
C SER A 59 40.53 -12.22 -29.27
N GLY A 60 41.76 -12.65 -29.54
CA GLY A 60 42.99 -12.04 -29.03
C GLY A 60 43.04 -10.53 -29.25
N GLU A 61 42.56 -9.78 -28.25
CA GLU A 61 42.71 -8.34 -28.14
C GLU A 61 43.67 -8.08 -27.00
N ASP A 62 44.91 -7.81 -27.42
CA ASP A 62 45.99 -7.26 -26.61
C ASP A 62 45.63 -5.86 -26.07
N GLU A 63 46.24 -5.53 -24.94
CA GLU A 63 46.26 -4.25 -24.22
C GLU A 63 46.13 -2.99 -25.09
N VAL A 64 45.03 -2.22 -24.95
CA VAL A 64 45.03 -0.77 -25.25
C VAL A 64 44.06 -0.01 -24.32
N ASP A 65 44.64 0.91 -23.54
CA ASP A 65 44.09 2.10 -22.88
C ASP A 65 42.71 2.05 -22.20
N VAL A 66 42.72 1.81 -20.88
CA VAL A 66 41.67 2.26 -19.96
C VAL A 66 42.22 3.44 -19.14
N PRO A 67 41.54 4.61 -19.10
CA PRO A 67 42.07 5.77 -18.37
C PRO A 67 42.07 5.52 -16.87
N GLU A 68 43.24 5.69 -16.26
CA GLU A 68 43.51 5.54 -14.84
C GLU A 68 42.86 6.70 -14.06
N LEU A 69 41.81 6.40 -13.29
CA LEU A 69 41.13 7.37 -12.43
C LEU A 69 41.83 7.42 -11.08
N SER A 70 42.83 8.30 -10.93
CA SER A 70 43.52 8.53 -9.66
C SER A 70 42.68 9.44 -8.75
N VAL A 71 42.15 8.87 -7.66
CA VAL A 71 41.47 9.62 -6.59
C VAL A 71 42.50 9.90 -5.50
N GLN A 72 42.99 11.14 -5.41
CA GLN A 72 43.79 11.60 -4.27
C GLN A 72 42.86 11.91 -3.08
N LEU A 73 42.90 11.04 -2.07
CA LEU A 73 42.31 11.31 -0.76
C LEU A 73 43.24 12.25 0.02
N VAL A 74 42.86 13.53 0.10
CA VAL A 74 43.46 14.49 1.04
C VAL A 74 42.72 14.37 2.37
N THR A 75 43.34 13.71 3.35
CA THR A 75 42.89 13.73 4.74
C THR A 75 43.24 15.06 5.37
N ARG A 76 42.22 15.85 5.73
CA ARG A 76 42.36 17.06 6.53
C ARG A 76 42.33 16.66 8.01
N GLU A 77 43.46 16.82 8.69
CA GLU A 77 43.57 16.71 10.15
C GLU A 77 42.73 17.80 10.84
N GLY A 78 41.89 17.38 11.79
CA GLY A 78 41.18 18.23 12.73
C GLY A 78 41.79 18.10 14.13
N PRO A 79 41.76 19.16 14.97
CA PRO A 79 42.64 19.28 16.12
C PRO A 79 42.16 18.50 17.36
N ASN A 80 43.09 17.72 17.92
CA ASN A 80 43.37 17.40 19.32
C ASN A 80 42.25 17.46 20.38
N SER A 81 41.88 16.24 20.80
CA SER A 81 41.86 15.73 22.19
C SER A 81 41.57 16.67 23.36
N HIS A 82 40.43 16.43 24.02
CA HIS A 82 40.36 16.46 25.47
C HIS A 82 39.77 15.15 25.99
N GLU A 83 40.48 14.57 26.96
CA GLU A 83 40.10 13.40 27.76
C GLU A 83 38.68 13.53 28.31
N PHE A 84 37.90 12.47 28.19
CA PHE A 84 36.71 12.28 29.03
C PHE A 84 36.84 10.94 29.75
N THR A 85 36.94 11.05 31.07
CA THR A 85 37.11 9.98 32.03
C THR A 85 35.86 9.11 32.11
N GLU A 86 36.12 7.80 32.08
CA GLU A 86 35.16 6.73 32.24
C GLU A 86 34.73 6.63 33.71
N ALA A 87 33.55 7.16 34.06
CA ALA A 87 32.92 6.91 35.34
C ALA A 87 31.38 6.98 35.24
N ALA A 88 30.75 5.89 35.69
CA ALA A 88 29.34 5.72 36.05
C ALA A 88 28.30 5.67 34.93
N LEU A 89 28.11 4.48 34.35
CA LEU A 89 26.81 4.03 33.85
C LEU A 89 26.21 3.01 34.84
N PRO A 90 24.93 3.13 35.21
CA PRO A 90 24.26 2.18 36.11
C PRO A 90 23.99 0.85 35.38
N GLN A 91 24.22 -0.27 36.08
CA GLN A 91 23.97 -1.61 35.57
C GLN A 91 22.46 -1.89 35.44
N PRO A 92 22.03 -2.65 34.41
CA PRO A 92 20.64 -3.09 34.28
C PRO A 92 20.27 -4.15 35.32
N ALA A 93 19.01 -4.11 35.76
CA ALA A 93 18.43 -5.07 36.70
C ALA A 93 18.31 -6.48 36.06
N PRO A 94 18.38 -7.55 36.87
CA PRO A 94 18.33 -8.93 36.38
C PRO A 94 16.92 -9.35 35.94
N ASP A 95 16.87 -10.14 34.86
CA ASP A 95 15.66 -10.76 34.32
C ASP A 95 15.04 -11.80 35.28
N PRO A 96 13.70 -11.89 35.38
CA PRO A 96 13.05 -12.95 36.13
C PRO A 96 12.94 -14.24 35.31
N VAL A 97 13.71 -15.23 35.78
CA VAL A 97 13.55 -16.70 35.81
C VAL A 97 12.38 -17.34 35.04
N GLU A 98 12.77 -18.29 34.18
CA GLU A 98 11.94 -19.32 33.52
C GLU A 98 11.07 -20.13 34.48
N GLN A 99 9.81 -20.36 34.11
CA GLN A 99 9.06 -21.52 34.59
C GLN A 99 8.73 -22.45 33.43
N VAL A 100 9.35 -23.62 33.53
CA VAL A 100 9.10 -24.90 32.87
C VAL A 100 7.65 -25.34 33.08
N ILE A 101 6.89 -25.59 32.01
CA ILE A 101 5.75 -26.54 32.02
C ILE A 101 5.68 -27.26 30.65
N ASP A 102 6.02 -28.54 30.73
CA ASP A 102 5.71 -29.75 29.97
C ASP A 102 4.90 -29.73 28.63
N ASP A 103 5.53 -30.40 27.65
CA ASP A 103 4.96 -31.16 26.52
C ASP A 103 4.05 -32.31 27.03
N PRO A 104 2.94 -32.68 26.35
CA PRO A 104 3.07 -33.69 25.29
C PRO A 104 2.11 -33.50 24.10
N GLY A 105 2.54 -33.95 22.91
CA GLY A 105 1.66 -34.78 22.08
C GLY A 105 1.71 -34.57 20.58
N SER A 106 2.64 -35.27 19.93
CA SER A 106 2.54 -35.63 18.51
C SER A 106 1.39 -36.61 18.27
N ALA A 107 0.58 -36.36 17.24
CA ALA A 107 -0.19 -37.41 16.56
C ALA A 107 -0.46 -37.00 15.10
N MET A 108 0.33 -37.57 14.19
CA MET A 108 -0.08 -37.83 12.82
C MET A 108 -1.23 -38.84 12.85
N GLN A 109 -2.38 -38.54 12.25
CA GLN A 109 -3.28 -39.57 11.72
C GLN A 109 -3.86 -39.15 10.36
N SER A 110 -3.63 -40.04 9.41
CA SER A 110 -4.24 -40.16 8.09
C SER A 110 -5.76 -40.34 8.18
N PHE A 111 -6.50 -39.69 7.29
CA PHE A 111 -7.87 -40.08 6.97
C PHE A 111 -7.98 -40.40 5.48
N ASP A 112 -8.11 -41.69 5.19
CA ASP A 112 -8.71 -42.21 3.97
C ASP A 112 -10.23 -41.99 4.03
N ALA A 113 -10.77 -41.48 2.94
CA ALA A 113 -12.20 -41.44 2.66
C ALA A 113 -12.70 -42.81 2.16
N PRO A 114 -14.01 -43.06 2.25
CA PRO A 114 -14.69 -43.40 1.02
C PRO A 114 -15.88 -42.49 0.73
N ALA A 115 -16.00 -42.17 -0.56
CA ALA A 115 -17.09 -41.43 -1.17
C ALA A 115 -18.43 -42.16 -1.02
N VAL A 116 -19.46 -41.40 -0.66
CA VAL A 116 -20.86 -41.75 -0.96
C VAL A 116 -21.51 -40.53 -1.57
N ALA A 117 -21.99 -40.72 -2.80
CA ALA A 117 -22.75 -39.77 -3.58
C ALA A 117 -24.21 -39.80 -3.13
N GLU A 118 -24.79 -38.63 -2.81
CA GLU A 118 -26.24 -38.46 -2.76
C GLU A 118 -26.65 -37.13 -3.44
N SER A 119 -27.20 -37.30 -4.64
CA SER A 119 -28.39 -36.63 -5.20
C SER A 119 -28.78 -35.23 -4.70
N LEU A 120 -28.60 -34.25 -5.60
CA LEU A 120 -29.28 -32.94 -5.57
C LEU A 120 -30.74 -33.08 -6.02
N PRO A 121 -31.72 -32.45 -5.35
CA PRO A 121 -33.06 -32.27 -5.91
C PRO A 121 -33.13 -31.07 -6.85
N LEU A 122 -33.86 -31.34 -7.94
CA LEU A 122 -34.46 -30.48 -8.97
C LEU A 122 -34.59 -28.97 -8.68
N LEU A 123 -34.07 -28.18 -9.62
CA LEU A 123 -34.41 -26.77 -9.85
C LEU A 123 -35.91 -26.64 -10.19
N GLU A 124 -36.63 -25.85 -9.40
CA GLU A 124 -37.97 -25.39 -9.69
C GLU A 124 -37.91 -24.16 -10.61
N GLN A 125 -38.82 -24.14 -11.57
CA GLN A 125 -38.79 -23.34 -12.79
C GLN A 125 -39.07 -21.85 -12.53
N ALA A 126 -38.26 -20.98 -13.13
CA ALA A 126 -38.59 -19.56 -13.29
C ALA A 126 -39.67 -19.41 -14.39
N PRO A 127 -40.72 -18.58 -14.19
CA PRO A 127 -41.71 -18.36 -15.23
C PRO A 127 -41.23 -17.37 -16.31
N ASP A 128 -41.81 -17.57 -17.48
CA ASP A 128 -41.50 -17.00 -18.79
C ASP A 128 -41.46 -15.47 -18.88
N VAL A 129 -40.54 -15.02 -19.72
CA VAL A 129 -40.41 -13.66 -20.25
C VAL A 129 -41.61 -13.36 -21.16
N VAL A 130 -42.40 -12.35 -20.79
CA VAL A 130 -43.38 -11.73 -21.69
C VAL A 130 -42.70 -10.52 -22.34
N GLU A 131 -42.41 -10.64 -23.64
CA GLU A 131 -42.12 -9.50 -24.51
C GLU A 131 -43.35 -8.58 -24.53
N THR A 132 -43.15 -7.30 -24.24
CA THR A 132 -44.14 -6.27 -24.54
C THR A 132 -43.48 -5.23 -25.43
N ASP A 133 -43.94 -5.23 -26.67
CA ASP A 133 -43.67 -4.28 -27.74
C ASP A 133 -44.58 -3.06 -27.53
N THR A 134 -44.02 -1.87 -27.34
CA THR A 134 -44.74 -0.60 -27.46
C THR A 134 -43.86 0.47 -28.10
N SER A 135 -43.99 0.53 -29.42
CA SER A 135 -43.78 1.71 -30.25
C SER A 135 -44.85 2.76 -29.95
N GLU A 136 -44.47 3.99 -29.60
CA GLU A 136 -45.19 5.26 -29.89
C GLU A 136 -44.31 6.45 -29.42
N ALA A 137 -43.67 7.18 -30.34
CA ALA A 137 -44.14 8.40 -30.99
C ALA A 137 -43.60 9.70 -30.33
N PHE A 138 -42.63 10.31 -31.00
CA PHE A 138 -42.09 11.65 -30.73
C PHE A 138 -43.13 12.75 -31.02
N PRO A 139 -43.17 13.85 -30.24
CA PRO A 139 -43.68 15.12 -30.73
C PRO A 139 -42.56 16.04 -31.22
N GLN A 140 -42.78 16.57 -32.42
CA GLN A 140 -42.02 17.63 -33.08
C GLN A 140 -42.20 19.02 -32.43
N ALA A 141 -41.29 19.90 -32.85
CA ALA A 141 -41.12 21.30 -32.55
C ALA A 141 -42.37 22.19 -32.64
N ILE A 142 -42.39 23.25 -31.82
CA ILE A 142 -43.25 24.43 -31.99
C ILE A 142 -42.35 25.66 -32.13
N GLU A 143 -42.65 26.45 -33.15
CA GLU A 143 -42.02 27.72 -33.54
C GLU A 143 -42.29 28.89 -32.58
N ALA A 144 -41.52 29.94 -32.83
CA ALA A 144 -41.36 31.20 -32.13
C ALA A 144 -42.65 31.98 -31.83
N GLY A 145 -42.69 32.54 -30.61
CA GLY A 145 -43.60 33.61 -30.20
C GLY A 145 -42.84 34.69 -29.45
N THR A 146 -42.86 35.90 -30.00
CA THR A 146 -42.18 37.12 -29.55
C THR A 146 -42.52 37.49 -28.09
N VAL A 147 -41.50 37.74 -27.26
CA VAL A 147 -41.69 38.37 -25.94
C VAL A 147 -40.96 39.72 -25.92
N ILE A 148 -41.77 40.76 -25.70
CA ILE A 148 -41.40 42.17 -25.62
C ILE A 148 -40.57 42.39 -24.35
N ALA A 149 -39.40 43.00 -24.50
CA ALA A 149 -38.59 43.48 -23.39
C ALA A 149 -39.25 44.73 -22.78
N THR A 150 -39.65 44.64 -21.51
CA THR A 150 -39.82 45.81 -20.64
C THR A 150 -38.73 45.81 -19.60
N THR A 151 -37.78 46.71 -19.80
CA THR A 151 -36.73 47.12 -18.88
C THR A 151 -37.34 47.68 -17.59
N SER A 152 -36.92 47.16 -16.45
CA SER A 152 -36.98 47.87 -15.18
C SER A 152 -35.72 47.52 -14.40
N GLU A 153 -34.82 48.50 -14.35
CA GLU A 153 -33.60 48.48 -13.58
C GLU A 153 -33.91 48.37 -12.09
N SER A 154 -33.36 47.35 -11.44
CA SER A 154 -33.07 47.35 -10.02
C SER A 154 -31.80 46.54 -9.86
N ILE A 155 -30.67 47.21 -10.04
CA ILE A 155 -29.35 46.66 -9.77
C ILE A 155 -29.17 46.72 -8.25
N GLU A 156 -29.50 45.62 -7.56
CA GLU A 156 -28.88 45.35 -6.26
C GLU A 156 -27.40 45.07 -6.52
N ILE A 157 -26.57 46.07 -6.22
CA ILE A 157 -25.12 45.92 -6.17
C ILE A 157 -24.82 45.04 -4.95
N VAL A 158 -24.80 43.72 -5.15
CA VAL A 158 -24.12 42.82 -4.23
C VAL A 158 -22.64 43.24 -4.26
N PRO A 159 -22.04 43.68 -3.14
CA PRO A 159 -20.63 43.98 -3.11
C PRO A 159 -19.88 42.71 -3.48
N GLN A 160 -19.20 42.72 -4.63
CA GLN A 160 -18.19 41.71 -4.93
C GLN A 160 -17.15 41.81 -3.82
N VAL A 161 -17.10 40.78 -2.97
CA VAL A 161 -15.96 40.54 -2.10
C VAL A 161 -14.79 40.25 -3.04
N LEU A 162 -14.00 41.28 -3.34
CA LEU A 162 -12.72 41.14 -4.03
C LEU A 162 -11.87 40.21 -3.17
N GLU A 163 -11.66 38.99 -3.62
CA GLU A 163 -10.62 38.13 -3.05
C GLU A 163 -9.30 38.93 -3.12
N PRO A 164 -8.57 39.07 -1.99
CA PRO A 164 -7.32 39.82 -1.98
C PRO A 164 -6.38 39.21 -3.02
N THR A 165 -5.95 40.02 -3.97
CA THR A 165 -4.95 39.59 -4.95
C THR A 165 -3.63 39.40 -4.22
N PRO A 166 -2.97 38.23 -4.31
CA PRO A 166 -1.72 37.98 -3.62
C PRO A 166 -0.67 39.01 -4.03
N ALA A 167 0.01 39.59 -3.04
CA ALA A 167 1.01 40.62 -3.23
C ALA A 167 2.29 40.10 -3.91
N ALA A 168 2.63 38.81 -3.73
CA ALA A 168 3.71 38.14 -4.44
C ALA A 168 3.50 36.61 -4.51
N PRO A 169 3.85 35.91 -5.61
CA PRO A 169 3.82 34.46 -5.66
C PRO A 169 4.91 33.84 -4.77
N ILE A 170 4.67 32.64 -4.24
CA ILE A 170 5.68 31.86 -3.49
C ILE A 170 6.47 31.03 -4.50
N GLU A 171 7.79 31.10 -4.50
CA GLU A 171 8.62 30.35 -5.45
C GLU A 171 8.67 28.85 -5.13
N LYS A 172 8.87 27.98 -6.14
CA LYS A 172 8.88 26.52 -5.93
C LYS A 172 9.87 26.02 -4.85
N PRO A 173 11.12 26.51 -4.78
CA PRO A 173 12.04 26.08 -3.72
C PRO A 173 11.52 26.46 -2.32
N GLU A 174 11.00 27.68 -2.18
CA GLU A 174 10.37 28.17 -0.95
C GLU A 174 9.13 27.33 -0.61
N GLN A 175 8.34 26.93 -1.60
CA GLN A 175 7.17 26.08 -1.40
C GLN A 175 7.55 24.71 -0.82
N VAL A 176 8.57 24.08 -1.37
CA VAL A 176 9.08 22.77 -0.91
C VAL A 176 9.61 22.87 0.52
N MET A 177 10.38 23.93 0.81
CA MET A 177 10.92 24.19 2.15
C MET A 177 9.80 24.38 3.17
N ILE A 178 8.85 25.28 2.92
CA ILE A 178 7.73 25.55 3.83
C ILE A 178 6.92 24.27 4.06
N THR A 179 6.56 23.56 2.98
CA THR A 179 5.79 22.32 3.07
C THR A 179 6.48 21.29 3.96
N LYS A 180 7.79 21.11 3.79
CA LYS A 180 8.59 20.17 4.59
C LYS A 180 8.64 20.57 6.06
N SER A 181 8.88 21.85 6.34
CA SER A 181 8.95 22.39 7.71
C SER A 181 7.62 22.25 8.44
N VAL A 182 6.51 22.67 7.81
CA VAL A 182 5.17 22.58 8.40
C VAL A 182 4.73 21.12 8.57
N SER A 183 5.01 20.24 7.59
CA SER A 183 4.66 18.81 7.70
C SER A 183 5.41 18.12 8.84
N LYS A 184 6.70 18.43 9.02
CA LYS A 184 7.49 17.90 10.14
C LYS A 184 6.94 18.36 11.49
N LEU A 185 6.52 19.62 11.59
CA LEU A 185 5.91 20.15 12.81
C LEU A 185 4.55 19.52 13.09
N ALA A 186 3.71 19.35 12.07
CA ALA A 186 2.43 18.65 12.19
C ALA A 186 2.60 17.21 12.72
N GLN A 187 3.67 16.51 12.30
CA GLN A 187 4.03 15.20 12.86
C GLN A 187 4.42 15.26 14.33
N GLN A 188 5.22 16.25 14.73
CA GLN A 188 5.62 16.44 16.13
C GLN A 188 4.42 16.77 17.02
N MET A 189 3.49 17.61 16.54
CA MET A 189 2.24 17.90 17.23
C MET A 189 1.41 16.64 17.46
N LEU A 190 1.32 15.77 16.45
CA LEU A 190 0.63 14.48 16.56
C LEU A 190 1.25 13.61 17.66
N ASP A 191 2.57 13.55 17.75
CA ASP A 191 3.30 12.73 18.75
C ASP A 191 3.16 13.19 20.18
N THR A 192 3.09 14.50 20.36
CA THR A 192 2.99 15.16 21.66
C THR A 192 1.54 15.42 22.05
N ASN A 193 0.59 15.00 21.22
CA ASN A 193 -0.84 15.26 21.35
C ASN A 193 -1.18 16.77 21.49
N LEU A 194 -0.38 17.66 20.90
CA LEU A 194 -0.59 19.11 20.94
C LEU A 194 -1.57 19.57 19.86
N THR A 195 -2.58 20.35 20.25
CA THR A 195 -3.57 20.90 19.32
C THR A 195 -3.13 22.19 18.64
N ASN A 196 -2.22 22.95 19.26
CA ASN A 196 -1.67 24.18 18.70
C ASN A 196 -0.16 24.26 18.95
N GLN A 197 0.59 24.82 18.01
CA GLN A 197 2.03 25.04 18.16
C GLN A 197 2.50 26.22 17.30
N GLU A 198 3.49 26.96 17.81
CA GLU A 198 4.22 27.98 17.04
C GLU A 198 5.64 27.51 16.75
N LEU A 199 6.17 27.87 15.59
CA LEU A 199 7.56 27.61 15.20
C LEU A 199 8.12 28.84 14.51
N SER A 200 9.37 29.16 14.80
CA SER A 200 10.16 30.13 14.03
C SER A 200 11.39 29.45 13.46
N TRP A 201 11.73 29.75 12.22
CA TRP A 201 12.93 29.24 11.55
C TRP A 201 13.48 30.28 10.58
N SER A 202 14.72 30.08 10.14
CA SER A 202 15.35 30.91 9.13
C SER A 202 15.87 30.06 7.99
N GLU A 203 15.70 30.53 6.76
CA GLU A 203 16.24 29.93 5.53
C GLU A 203 16.71 31.07 4.63
N ASP A 204 17.90 30.94 4.04
CA ASP A 204 18.49 31.95 3.15
C ASP A 204 18.50 33.38 3.71
N GLY A 205 18.70 33.51 5.03
CA GLY A 205 18.74 34.80 5.74
C GLY A 205 17.36 35.44 5.97
N ARG A 206 16.27 34.82 5.52
CA ARG A 206 14.89 35.25 5.78
C ARG A 206 14.34 34.54 7.01
N GLN A 207 13.56 35.24 7.82
CA GLN A 207 12.90 34.68 9.00
C GLN A 207 11.46 34.31 8.67
N TYR A 208 11.04 33.15 9.13
CA TYR A 208 9.69 32.65 9.02
C TYR A 208 9.17 32.32 10.41
N SER A 209 7.87 32.51 10.62
CA SER A 209 7.15 31.94 11.76
C SER A 209 5.86 31.30 11.28
N ALA A 210 5.43 30.23 11.92
CA ALA A 210 4.18 29.57 11.60
C ALA A 210 3.39 29.26 12.88
N ARG A 211 2.08 29.50 12.82
CA ARG A 211 1.11 29.10 13.83
C ARG A 211 0.28 27.95 13.27
N LEU A 212 0.39 26.79 13.90
CA LEU A 212 -0.32 25.58 13.48
C LEU A 212 -1.45 25.28 14.45
N ARG A 213 -2.61 24.91 13.88
CA ARG A 213 -3.76 24.38 14.60
C ARG A 213 -4.17 23.05 14.01
N ARG A 214 -4.12 22.00 14.84
CA ARG A 214 -4.59 20.66 14.50
C ARG A 214 -6.10 20.58 14.68
N GLN A 215 -6.77 20.03 13.70
CA GLN A 215 -8.21 19.83 13.64
C GLN A 215 -8.45 18.32 13.53
N PRO A 216 -8.78 17.64 14.64
CA PRO A 216 -9.15 16.24 14.62
C PRO A 216 -10.29 15.98 13.62
N ALA A 217 -10.36 14.75 13.10
CA ALA A 217 -11.47 14.33 12.27
C ALA A 217 -12.82 14.56 12.99
N ALA A 218 -13.81 15.09 12.28
CA ALA A 218 -15.13 15.39 12.85
C ALA A 218 -15.90 14.13 13.26
N ASP A 219 -15.67 13.02 12.56
CA ASP A 219 -16.29 11.72 12.81
C ASP A 219 -15.33 10.55 12.50
N SER A 220 -15.83 9.32 12.62
CA SER A 220 -15.05 8.11 12.39
C SER A 220 -14.58 7.92 10.94
N THR A 221 -15.18 8.63 9.98
CA THR A 221 -14.89 8.59 8.55
C THR A 221 -14.09 9.80 8.06
N GLY A 222 -14.01 10.87 8.85
CA GLY A 222 -13.26 12.06 8.50
C GLY A 222 -11.74 11.86 8.52
N LEU A 223 -11.05 12.78 7.83
CA LEU A 223 -9.60 12.93 7.88
C LEU A 223 -9.23 14.08 8.83
N GLU A 224 -8.12 13.93 9.53
CA GLU A 224 -7.55 14.98 10.37
C GLU A 224 -6.85 16.03 9.50
N GLN A 225 -6.97 17.31 9.88
CA GLN A 225 -6.36 18.43 9.16
C GLN A 225 -5.45 19.24 10.09
N VAL A 226 -4.48 19.94 9.50
CA VAL A 226 -3.67 20.96 10.18
C VAL A 226 -3.73 22.22 9.36
N VAL A 227 -4.11 23.32 9.98
CA VAL A 227 -4.08 24.65 9.36
C VAL A 227 -2.87 25.38 9.89
N ALA A 228 -2.00 25.84 8.99
CA ALA A 228 -0.83 26.65 9.28
C ALA A 228 -1.03 28.07 8.73
N GLU A 229 -0.86 29.05 9.58
CA GLU A 229 -0.68 30.45 9.21
C GLU A 229 0.81 30.75 9.25
N ILE A 230 1.41 31.06 8.10
CA ILE A 230 2.84 31.29 7.96
C ILE A 230 3.05 32.79 7.73
N MET A 231 4.00 33.35 8.46
CA MET A 231 4.37 34.75 8.44
C MET A 231 5.86 34.88 8.09
N THR A 232 6.21 35.89 7.32
CA THR A 232 7.61 36.26 7.05
C THR A 232 7.72 37.77 6.88
N GLU A 233 8.94 38.27 6.78
CA GLU A 233 9.22 39.65 6.43
C GLU A 233 9.87 39.71 5.04
N ASN A 234 9.43 40.66 4.22
CA ASN A 234 10.02 40.92 2.91
C ASN A 234 10.09 42.43 2.70
N ASN A 235 11.30 42.98 2.53
CA ASN A 235 11.51 44.42 2.31
C ASN A 235 10.83 45.32 3.36
N GLY A 236 10.88 44.94 4.65
CA GLY A 236 10.25 45.68 5.75
C GLY A 236 8.72 45.51 5.85
N LYS A 237 8.12 44.73 4.96
CA LYS A 237 6.69 44.40 4.97
C LYS A 237 6.47 43.03 5.56
N ARG A 238 5.45 42.92 6.42
CA ARG A 238 5.03 41.64 6.99
C ARG A 238 4.12 40.93 6.00
N MET A 239 4.50 39.72 5.64
CA MET A 239 3.79 38.89 4.68
C MET A 239 3.18 37.68 5.38
N LYS A 240 2.04 37.22 4.88
CA LYS A 240 1.28 36.08 5.39
C LYS A 240 0.87 35.13 4.26
N THR A 241 0.80 33.85 4.53
CA THR A 241 0.17 32.84 3.66
C THR A 241 -0.45 31.75 4.53
N ARG A 242 -1.53 31.12 4.06
CA ARG A 242 -2.18 30.00 4.75
C ARG A 242 -2.03 28.71 3.97
N LEU A 243 -1.76 27.65 4.71
CA LEU A 243 -1.58 26.28 4.22
C LEU A 243 -2.47 25.35 5.04
N SER A 244 -3.29 24.51 4.40
CA SER A 244 -3.90 23.35 5.06
C SER A 244 -3.19 22.07 4.64
N LEU A 245 -2.92 21.22 5.63
CA LEU A 245 -2.41 19.88 5.45
C LEU A 245 -3.50 18.87 5.83
N LYS A 246 -3.68 17.82 5.03
CA LYS A 246 -4.48 16.66 5.39
C LYS A 246 -3.59 15.54 5.88
N ARG A 247 -3.98 14.87 6.95
CA ARG A 247 -3.31 13.66 7.42
C ARG A 247 -3.78 12.49 6.57
N LEU A 248 -2.85 11.79 5.94
CA LEU A 248 -3.17 10.67 5.07
C LEU A 248 -3.62 9.45 5.90
N ALA A 249 -4.73 8.84 5.50
CA ALA A 249 -5.11 7.50 5.92
C ALA A 249 -4.33 6.44 5.14
N PHE A 250 -4.24 5.22 5.66
CA PHE A 250 -3.68 4.12 4.87
C PHE A 250 -4.51 3.82 3.62
N SER A 251 -5.80 4.15 3.66
CA SER A 251 -6.70 4.05 2.51
C SER A 251 -6.42 5.06 1.41
N ASN A 252 -5.51 6.03 1.62
CA ASN A 252 -5.03 6.91 0.54
C ASN A 252 -4.03 6.24 -0.40
N PHE A 253 -3.55 5.05 -0.07
CA PHE A 253 -2.68 4.26 -0.94
C PHE A 253 -3.50 3.16 -1.60
N THR A 254 -3.47 3.08 -2.94
CA THR A 254 -4.00 1.89 -3.63
C THR A 254 -3.29 0.66 -3.10
N GLN A 255 -1.96 0.73 -3.00
CA GLN A 255 -1.17 -0.32 -2.36
C GLN A 255 -0.03 0.26 -1.52
N LEU A 256 0.10 -0.26 -0.30
CA LEU A 256 1.21 0.01 0.60
C LEU A 256 1.75 -1.28 1.20
N VAL A 257 3.05 -1.55 1.02
CA VAL A 257 3.71 -2.73 1.57
C VAL A 257 4.88 -2.34 2.47
N ASN A 258 4.88 -2.82 3.71
CA ASN A 258 5.92 -2.46 4.67
C ASN A 258 7.24 -3.24 4.49
N ASN A 259 7.17 -4.50 4.08
CA ASN A 259 8.31 -5.33 3.76
C ASN A 259 7.96 -6.24 2.59
N TRP A 260 8.34 -5.83 1.39
CA TRP A 260 8.18 -6.63 0.18
C TRP A 260 8.98 -7.94 0.29
N ASP A 261 8.38 -9.08 -0.05
CA ASP A 261 9.12 -10.35 -0.11
C ASP A 261 10.02 -10.32 -1.35
N PRO A 262 11.35 -10.45 -1.22
CA PRO A 262 12.27 -10.36 -2.35
C PRO A 262 12.12 -11.49 -3.37
N ARG A 263 11.35 -12.54 -3.05
CA ARG A 263 11.05 -13.65 -3.96
C ARG A 263 9.82 -13.40 -4.84
N ILE A 264 9.11 -12.29 -4.60
CA ILE A 264 7.90 -11.94 -5.34
C ILE A 264 8.22 -10.77 -6.24
N ALA A 265 7.97 -10.95 -7.53
CA ALA A 265 8.04 -9.89 -8.52
C ALA A 265 6.63 -9.55 -9.00
N LEU A 266 6.37 -8.27 -9.23
CA LEU A 266 5.18 -7.82 -9.92
C LEU A 266 5.31 -8.20 -11.39
N HIS A 267 4.28 -8.86 -11.94
CA HIS A 267 4.33 -9.44 -13.29
C HIS A 267 3.13 -9.03 -14.14
N ASP A 268 1.95 -9.62 -14.00
CA ASP A 268 0.74 -9.21 -14.73
C ASP A 268 -0.12 -8.18 -13.95
N ASP A 269 0.48 -7.53 -12.95
CA ASP A 269 -0.24 -6.65 -12.05
C ASP A 269 -0.57 -5.29 -12.70
N ILE A 270 -1.79 -4.82 -12.46
CA ILE A 270 -2.24 -3.49 -12.86
C ILE A 270 -2.64 -2.70 -11.62
N ILE A 271 -2.03 -1.55 -11.40
CA ILE A 271 -2.28 -0.72 -10.21
C ILE A 271 -2.55 0.72 -10.64
N ASP A 272 -3.79 1.17 -10.42
CA ASP A 272 -4.19 2.56 -10.58
C ASP A 272 -4.25 3.28 -9.21
N GLY A 273 -3.55 4.41 -9.11
CA GLY A 273 -3.41 5.22 -7.90
C GLY A 273 -2.08 5.04 -7.15
N ARG A 274 -2.03 5.49 -5.89
CA ARG A 274 -0.78 5.66 -5.15
C ARG A 274 -0.20 4.31 -4.73
N PHE A 275 1.05 4.06 -5.11
CA PHE A 275 1.82 2.89 -4.69
C PHE A 275 2.98 3.29 -3.79
N HIS A 276 3.16 2.59 -2.67
CA HIS A 276 4.32 2.75 -1.81
C HIS A 276 4.86 1.41 -1.31
N SER A 277 6.18 1.22 -1.40
CA SER A 277 6.87 0.15 -0.67
C SER A 277 7.95 0.73 0.24
N ASN A 278 7.98 0.27 1.48
CA ASN A 278 9.05 0.61 2.42
C ASN A 278 10.37 -0.12 2.11
N THR A 279 10.37 -1.08 1.18
CA THR A 279 11.55 -1.86 0.79
C THR A 279 11.65 -1.96 -0.73
N GLU A 280 12.72 -2.63 -1.20
CA GLU A 280 12.94 -2.90 -2.63
C GLU A 280 11.80 -3.75 -3.18
N ILE A 281 11.30 -3.41 -4.37
CA ILE A 281 10.27 -4.17 -5.09
C ILE A 281 10.91 -4.92 -6.25
N GLY A 282 10.41 -6.11 -6.54
CA GLY A 282 10.78 -6.90 -7.71
C GLY A 282 9.81 -6.66 -8.87
N ILE A 283 10.33 -6.56 -10.09
CA ILE A 283 9.56 -6.42 -11.33
C ILE A 283 10.00 -7.52 -12.31
N ALA A 284 9.04 -8.29 -12.81
CA ALA A 284 9.25 -9.36 -13.77
C ALA A 284 8.70 -8.99 -15.15
N PHE A 285 9.36 -9.51 -16.18
CA PHE A 285 8.91 -9.38 -17.58
C PHE A 285 9.03 -10.74 -18.25
N ASN A 286 7.90 -11.34 -18.64
CA ASN A 286 7.91 -12.62 -19.34
C ASN A 286 6.79 -12.67 -20.38
N GLY A 287 7.08 -13.21 -21.57
CA GLY A 287 6.08 -13.45 -22.61
C GLY A 287 5.37 -12.20 -23.16
N GLY A 288 5.92 -11.00 -22.96
CA GLY A 288 5.26 -9.74 -23.31
C GLY A 288 4.28 -9.22 -22.24
N ILE A 289 4.14 -9.93 -21.12
CA ILE A 289 3.41 -9.51 -19.93
C ILE A 289 4.34 -8.65 -19.09
N GLU A 290 3.82 -7.52 -18.62
CA GLU A 290 4.52 -6.56 -17.79
C GLU A 290 3.55 -5.81 -16.87
N PRO A 291 3.99 -5.42 -15.66
CA PRO A 291 3.11 -4.75 -14.74
C PRO A 291 2.90 -3.30 -15.18
N ARG A 292 1.76 -2.73 -14.81
CA ARG A 292 1.39 -1.35 -15.17
C ARG A 292 0.97 -0.57 -13.95
N PHE A 293 1.63 0.57 -13.76
CA PHE A 293 1.32 1.54 -12.71
C PHE A 293 0.87 2.85 -13.36
N PHE A 294 -0.38 3.22 -13.12
CA PHE A 294 -0.93 4.47 -13.64
C PHE A 294 -0.68 5.65 -12.70
N GLY A 295 -0.56 5.39 -11.39
CA GLY A 295 -0.17 6.39 -10.40
C GLY A 295 1.33 6.44 -10.14
N LYS A 296 1.74 7.41 -9.30
CA LYS A 296 3.13 7.56 -8.88
C LYS A 296 3.56 6.39 -7.99
N VAL A 297 4.68 5.77 -8.35
CA VAL A 297 5.30 4.70 -7.57
C VAL A 297 6.38 5.28 -6.67
N THR A 298 6.29 5.01 -5.38
CA THR A 298 7.29 5.45 -4.41
C THR A 298 7.90 4.28 -3.66
N THR A 299 9.20 4.34 -3.37
CA THR A 299 9.85 3.39 -2.47
C THR A 299 10.84 4.08 -1.54
N ALA A 300 10.96 3.58 -0.32
CA ALA A 300 12.01 3.99 0.60
C ALA A 300 13.37 3.35 0.27
N ALA A 301 13.39 2.31 -0.57
CA ALA A 301 14.62 1.70 -1.05
C ALA A 301 15.34 2.60 -2.05
N ALA A 302 16.66 2.39 -2.17
CA ALA A 302 17.51 3.12 -3.11
C ALA A 302 17.39 2.62 -4.56
N LYS A 303 16.88 1.40 -4.76
CA LYS A 303 16.78 0.71 -6.05
C LYS A 303 15.58 -0.23 -6.08
N MET A 304 15.32 -0.77 -7.27
CA MET A 304 14.33 -1.79 -7.58
C MET A 304 15.03 -2.97 -8.26
N THR A 305 14.52 -4.18 -8.07
CA THR A 305 15.02 -5.39 -8.72
C THR A 305 14.23 -5.66 -9.99
N PHE A 306 14.93 -5.99 -11.07
CA PHE A 306 14.33 -6.35 -12.35
C PHE A 306 14.85 -7.73 -12.77
N GLU A 307 13.96 -8.67 -13.08
CA GLU A 307 14.35 -10.03 -13.48
C GLU A 307 14.94 -10.10 -14.89
N ALA A 308 14.71 -9.08 -15.72
CA ALA A 308 15.25 -8.97 -17.07
C ALA A 308 15.86 -7.56 -17.32
N PRO A 309 16.94 -7.44 -18.14
CA PRO A 309 17.62 -6.17 -18.36
C PRO A 309 16.71 -5.13 -19.04
N MET A 310 16.41 -4.07 -18.28
CA MET A 310 15.46 -3.03 -18.61
C MET A 310 16.08 -1.95 -19.51
N ARG A 311 16.26 -2.21 -20.81
CA ARG A 311 16.84 -1.16 -21.68
C ARG A 311 15.84 -0.09 -22.15
N ARG A 312 14.50 -0.31 -22.13
CA ARG A 312 13.54 0.63 -22.78
C ARG A 312 12.10 0.79 -22.24
N ARG A 313 11.69 0.22 -21.10
CA ARG A 313 10.25 0.16 -20.73
C ARG A 313 9.78 0.94 -19.50
N ASN A 314 10.64 1.78 -18.92
CA ASN A 314 10.30 2.51 -17.68
C ASN A 314 9.02 3.36 -17.78
N LYS A 315 8.74 3.98 -18.93
CA LYS A 315 7.54 4.82 -19.11
C LYS A 315 6.26 4.01 -19.37
N GLU A 316 6.38 2.78 -19.87
CA GLU A 316 5.24 1.90 -20.13
C GLU A 316 4.75 1.27 -18.83
N VAL A 317 5.69 0.84 -17.98
CA VAL A 317 5.44 0.31 -16.64
C VAL A 317 5.04 1.41 -15.66
N PHE A 318 5.83 2.49 -15.53
CA PHE A 318 5.61 3.55 -14.54
C PHE A 318 5.09 4.83 -15.20
N GLN A 319 3.81 4.85 -15.56
CA GLN A 319 3.20 5.98 -16.27
C GLN A 319 3.10 7.23 -15.38
N GLY A 320 2.81 7.04 -14.08
CA GLY A 320 2.82 8.10 -13.08
C GLY A 320 4.22 8.49 -12.55
N GLY A 321 5.27 7.87 -13.07
CA GLY A 321 6.65 8.07 -12.63
C GLY A 321 7.03 7.29 -11.38
N VAL A 322 8.33 7.29 -11.08
CA VAL A 322 8.92 6.54 -9.97
C VAL A 322 9.81 7.45 -9.12
N GLU A 323 9.72 7.30 -7.80
CA GLU A 323 10.59 8.00 -6.83
C GLU A 323 11.15 7.01 -5.79
N THR A 324 12.47 6.91 -5.75
CA THR A 324 13.22 6.08 -4.78
C THR A 324 13.74 6.94 -3.62
N ARG A 325 14.17 6.31 -2.52
CA ARG A 325 14.67 7.00 -1.30
C ARG A 325 13.67 7.98 -0.70
N THR A 326 12.38 7.74 -0.91
CA THR A 326 11.32 8.45 -0.20
C THR A 326 11.36 8.07 1.30
N GLU A 327 10.70 8.85 2.14
CA GLU A 327 10.55 8.45 3.55
C GLU A 327 9.84 7.10 3.66
N ARG A 328 9.95 6.43 4.81
CA ARG A 328 9.15 5.24 5.13
C ARG A 328 7.75 5.64 5.59
N VAL A 329 6.72 4.87 5.25
CA VAL A 329 5.40 4.95 5.89
C VAL A 329 5.33 3.89 6.97
N SER A 330 5.54 4.27 8.23
CA SER A 330 5.49 3.32 9.35
C SER A 330 4.07 2.82 9.58
N LEU A 331 3.90 1.50 9.61
CA LEU A 331 2.67 0.88 10.10
C LEU A 331 2.47 1.23 11.60
N PRO A 332 1.21 1.37 12.06
CA PRO A 332 0.93 1.69 13.44
C PRO A 332 1.36 0.53 14.36
N ARG A 333 1.99 0.88 15.50
CA ARG A 333 2.40 -0.11 16.53
C ARG A 333 1.20 -0.73 17.22
N ASP A 334 0.16 0.05 17.45
CA ASP A 334 -1.10 -0.36 18.02
C ASP A 334 -2.19 -0.18 16.96
N LEU A 335 -3.07 -1.16 16.80
CA LEU A 335 -4.19 -1.01 15.88
C LEU A 335 -5.11 0.09 16.42
N PRO A 336 -5.83 0.81 15.53
CA PRO A 336 -6.83 1.77 15.99
C PRO A 336 -7.80 1.08 16.93
N ASP A 337 -8.34 1.86 17.88
CA ASP A 337 -9.34 1.37 18.82
C ASP A 337 -10.68 1.17 18.11
N VAL A 338 -10.75 0.09 17.32
CA VAL A 338 -11.97 -0.34 16.63
C VAL A 338 -12.96 -0.93 17.63
N VAL A 339 -12.44 -1.55 18.72
CA VAL A 339 -13.24 -2.17 19.77
C VAL A 339 -14.12 -1.13 20.48
N ASN A 340 -13.62 0.10 20.61
CA ASN A 340 -14.38 1.25 21.12
C ASN A 340 -14.98 2.16 20.03
N GLY A 341 -15.04 1.72 18.77
CA GLY A 341 -15.67 2.45 17.67
C GLY A 341 -17.21 2.47 17.76
N GLY A 342 -17.85 3.59 17.42
CA GLY A 342 -19.31 3.73 17.42
C GLY A 342 -19.97 3.60 18.80
N SER A 343 -21.31 3.55 18.83
CA SER A 343 -22.03 3.23 20.07
C SER A 343 -22.04 1.71 20.33
N PRO A 344 -22.26 1.23 21.56
CA PRO A 344 -22.39 -0.20 21.82
C PRO A 344 -23.48 -0.90 20.97
N ALA A 345 -24.52 -0.18 20.55
CA ALA A 345 -25.58 -0.72 19.71
C ALA A 345 -25.14 -0.98 18.25
N ASP A 346 -24.09 -0.30 17.80
CA ASP A 346 -23.54 -0.44 16.44
C ASP A 346 -22.55 -1.60 16.33
N ARG A 347 -22.16 -2.19 17.47
CA ARG A 347 -21.14 -3.23 17.58
C ARG A 347 -21.77 -4.61 17.63
N ARG A 348 -21.17 -5.55 16.91
CA ARG A 348 -21.40 -6.99 17.06
C ARG A 348 -20.07 -7.65 17.35
N VAL A 349 -19.99 -8.34 18.49
CA VAL A 349 -18.80 -9.08 18.92
C VAL A 349 -19.01 -10.57 18.69
N PHE A 350 -17.99 -11.24 18.18
CA PHE A 350 -17.99 -12.68 17.86
C PHE A 350 -16.90 -13.39 18.67
N GLU A 351 -17.32 -14.30 19.56
CA GLU A 351 -16.42 -15.05 20.45
C GLU A 351 -15.72 -16.21 19.75
N THR A 352 -16.25 -16.67 18.62
CA THR A 352 -15.76 -17.83 17.87
C THR A 352 -15.59 -17.50 16.40
N ASP A 353 -14.85 -18.35 15.70
CA ASP A 353 -14.72 -18.26 14.25
C ASP A 353 -16.10 -18.16 13.60
N THR A 354 -16.33 -17.09 12.83
CA THR A 354 -17.67 -16.71 12.36
C THR A 354 -17.65 -16.32 10.89
N ARG A 355 -18.60 -16.85 10.12
CA ARG A 355 -18.92 -16.39 8.76
C ARG A 355 -19.88 -15.23 8.82
N VAL A 356 -19.56 -14.16 8.10
CA VAL A 356 -20.35 -12.95 7.92
C VAL A 356 -20.64 -12.80 6.43
N ILE A 357 -21.91 -12.64 6.09
CA ILE A 357 -22.40 -12.47 4.72
C ILE A 357 -23.13 -11.13 4.65
N PHE A 358 -22.62 -10.20 3.82
CA PHE A 358 -23.26 -8.92 3.58
C PHE A 358 -24.37 -9.04 2.53
N ASN A 359 -25.50 -8.38 2.76
CA ASN A 359 -26.65 -8.43 1.88
C ASN A 359 -26.89 -7.07 1.21
N SER A 360 -27.41 -7.10 -0.01
CA SER A 360 -27.68 -5.90 -0.82
C SER A 360 -28.76 -4.97 -0.22
N ASP A 361 -29.55 -5.45 0.75
CA ASP A 361 -30.52 -4.63 1.50
C ASP A 361 -29.88 -3.85 2.67
N GLY A 362 -28.57 -3.98 2.85
CA GLY A 362 -27.79 -3.34 3.92
C GLY A 362 -27.78 -4.10 5.24
N SER A 363 -28.47 -5.23 5.32
CA SER A 363 -28.33 -6.16 6.43
C SER A 363 -27.05 -6.99 6.30
N TYR A 364 -26.69 -7.70 7.36
CA TYR A 364 -25.68 -8.74 7.32
C TYR A 364 -26.19 -9.98 8.05
N ALA A 365 -25.78 -11.15 7.59
CA ALA A 365 -26.07 -12.42 8.24
C ALA A 365 -24.79 -13.02 8.81
N TRP A 366 -24.89 -13.81 9.87
CA TRP A 366 -23.73 -14.54 10.39
C TRP A 366 -24.09 -15.90 10.98
N ARG A 367 -23.08 -16.76 11.09
CA ARG A 367 -23.11 -18.02 11.82
C ARG A 367 -21.70 -18.45 12.22
N ALA A 368 -21.58 -19.29 13.24
CA ALA A 368 -20.31 -19.94 13.55
C ALA A 368 -19.76 -20.68 12.31
N ALA A 369 -18.45 -20.59 12.07
CA ALA A 369 -17.81 -21.09 10.86
C ALA A 369 -17.96 -22.61 10.70
N ASN A 370 -18.05 -23.37 11.78
CA ASN A 370 -18.29 -24.82 11.73
C ASN A 370 -19.67 -25.20 12.27
N GLY A 371 -20.60 -24.24 12.33
CA GLY A 371 -21.93 -24.46 12.87
C GLY A 371 -22.98 -24.74 11.80
N ASP A 372 -23.86 -25.69 12.08
CA ASP A 372 -25.04 -26.03 11.25
C ASP A 372 -26.29 -25.24 11.67
N GLY A 373 -26.14 -24.26 12.56
CA GLY A 373 -27.23 -23.42 13.05
C GLY A 373 -27.79 -22.46 11.98
N PRO A 374 -28.99 -21.91 12.20
CA PRO A 374 -29.56 -20.90 11.31
C PRO A 374 -28.66 -19.66 11.26
N LEU A 375 -28.69 -18.97 10.11
CA LEU A 375 -28.08 -17.66 10.00
C LEU A 375 -28.81 -16.67 10.90
N GLU A 376 -28.09 -16.06 11.84
CA GLU A 376 -28.56 -14.88 12.53
C GLU A 376 -28.45 -13.65 11.62
N ARG A 377 -29.21 -12.60 11.90
CA ARG A 377 -29.29 -11.41 11.05
C ARG A 377 -29.17 -10.12 11.84
N GLY A 378 -28.45 -9.16 11.27
CA GLY A 378 -28.28 -7.81 11.77
C GLY A 378 -28.95 -6.83 10.83
N GLU A 379 -29.71 -5.92 11.41
CA GLU A 379 -30.49 -4.94 10.64
C GLU A 379 -29.60 -3.90 9.94
N PRO A 380 -30.06 -3.36 8.80
CA PRO A 380 -29.43 -2.23 8.12
C PRO A 380 -29.27 -1.02 9.04
N SER A 381 -28.25 -0.20 8.78
CA SER A 381 -28.02 1.05 9.52
C SER A 381 -27.39 2.12 8.64
N GLU A 382 -27.79 3.37 8.89
CA GLU A 382 -27.15 4.57 8.34
C GLU A 382 -25.87 4.97 9.11
N GLN A 383 -25.65 4.38 10.29
CA GLN A 383 -24.44 4.56 11.10
C GLN A 383 -23.43 3.45 10.80
N PRO A 384 -22.11 3.71 10.95
CA PRO A 384 -21.10 2.67 10.80
C PRO A 384 -21.33 1.49 11.75
N ARG A 385 -21.36 0.27 11.20
CA ARG A 385 -21.47 -0.98 11.96
C ARG A 385 -20.10 -1.61 12.16
N TYR A 386 -19.84 -2.09 13.36
CA TYR A 386 -18.56 -2.67 13.75
C TYR A 386 -18.72 -4.17 14.02
N LEU A 387 -18.06 -4.99 13.22
CA LEU A 387 -18.10 -6.45 13.30
C LEU A 387 -16.74 -6.93 13.85
N ILE A 388 -16.72 -7.32 15.12
CA ILE A 388 -15.50 -7.47 15.92
C ILE A 388 -15.35 -8.93 16.33
N ALA A 389 -14.23 -9.56 15.97
CA ALA A 389 -13.84 -10.83 16.57
C ALA A 389 -13.10 -10.63 17.90
N GLU A 390 -13.41 -11.49 18.87
CA GLU A 390 -12.69 -11.65 20.13
C GLU A 390 -11.28 -12.22 19.92
N LYS A 391 -10.49 -12.24 20.99
CA LYS A 391 -9.13 -12.76 20.95
C LYS A 391 -9.14 -14.24 20.55
N GLY A 392 -8.52 -14.54 19.40
CA GLY A 392 -8.38 -15.91 18.88
C GLY A 392 -9.40 -16.27 17.80
N ALA A 393 -10.49 -15.51 17.66
CA ALA A 393 -11.51 -15.75 16.65
C ALA A 393 -11.11 -15.11 15.30
N LYS A 394 -11.48 -15.81 14.22
CA LYS A 394 -11.37 -15.35 12.82
C LYS A 394 -12.72 -14.94 12.28
N LEU A 395 -12.72 -14.02 11.32
CA LEU A 395 -13.92 -13.67 10.57
C LEU A 395 -13.75 -14.06 9.11
N TYR A 396 -14.76 -14.72 8.59
CA TYR A 396 -14.87 -15.09 7.18
C TYR A 396 -15.90 -14.17 6.55
N VAL A 397 -15.58 -13.50 5.44
CA VAL A 397 -16.42 -12.45 4.85
C VAL A 397 -16.71 -12.71 3.38
N SER A 398 -17.92 -12.35 2.96
CA SER A 398 -18.38 -12.34 1.56
C SER A 398 -19.67 -11.52 1.42
N GLY A 399 -20.10 -11.28 0.18
CA GLY A 399 -21.42 -10.75 -0.15
C GLY A 399 -21.41 -9.32 -0.70
N THR A 400 -22.57 -8.68 -0.63
CA THR A 400 -22.78 -7.33 -1.16
C THR A 400 -22.92 -6.33 -0.01
N VAL A 401 -22.04 -5.34 0.03
CA VAL A 401 -21.98 -4.29 1.05
C VAL A 401 -22.88 -3.12 0.64
N SER A 402 -23.95 -2.90 1.39
CA SER A 402 -24.79 -1.69 1.32
C SER A 402 -24.75 -0.99 2.67
N GLY A 403 -24.15 0.20 2.75
CA GLY A 403 -23.87 0.91 4.01
C GLY A 403 -22.41 0.81 4.48
N MET A 404 -22.16 1.22 5.73
CA MET A 404 -20.80 1.40 6.27
C MET A 404 -20.46 0.31 7.29
N PHE A 405 -19.44 -0.49 6.99
CA PHE A 405 -18.99 -1.59 7.84
C PHE A 405 -17.49 -1.51 8.15
N THR A 406 -17.14 -1.83 9.39
CA THR A 406 -15.76 -2.07 9.81
C THR A 406 -15.68 -3.46 10.41
N VAL A 407 -15.01 -4.36 9.71
CA VAL A 407 -14.71 -5.73 10.15
C VAL A 407 -13.32 -5.74 10.78
N TYR A 408 -13.24 -6.19 12.01
CA TYR A 408 -12.00 -6.26 12.75
C TYR A 408 -11.79 -7.64 13.36
N SER A 409 -10.60 -8.20 13.17
CA SER A 409 -10.13 -9.36 13.93
C SER A 409 -8.72 -9.10 14.46
N PRO A 410 -8.44 -9.39 15.75
CA PRO A 410 -7.07 -9.38 16.27
C PRO A 410 -6.21 -10.49 15.63
N THR A 411 -6.84 -11.49 15.00
CA THR A 411 -6.17 -12.56 14.27
C THR A 411 -6.32 -12.38 12.77
N ASP A 412 -6.94 -13.33 12.09
CA ASP A 412 -7.04 -13.37 10.64
C ASP A 412 -8.46 -12.99 10.19
N ILE A 413 -8.56 -12.33 9.03
CA ILE A 413 -9.81 -12.18 8.28
C ILE A 413 -9.63 -12.97 6.98
N GLU A 414 -10.62 -13.79 6.62
CA GLU A 414 -10.60 -14.59 5.41
C GLU A 414 -11.74 -14.20 4.47
N ILE A 415 -11.44 -14.03 3.19
CA ILE A 415 -12.39 -13.64 2.14
C ILE A 415 -12.74 -14.91 1.38
N GLU A 416 -13.98 -15.38 1.55
CA GLU A 416 -14.44 -16.67 1.00
C GLU A 416 -15.04 -16.53 -0.41
N ASN A 417 -15.53 -15.35 -0.78
CA ASN A 417 -16.10 -15.06 -2.09
C ASN A 417 -16.06 -13.55 -2.35
N ASP A 418 -16.64 -13.10 -3.46
CA ASP A 418 -16.82 -11.69 -3.80
C ASP A 418 -17.31 -10.87 -2.59
N LEU A 419 -16.70 -9.71 -2.40
CA LEU A 419 -17.07 -8.72 -1.41
C LEU A 419 -17.21 -7.39 -2.15
N VAL A 420 -18.42 -7.07 -2.62
CA VAL A 420 -18.64 -5.95 -3.55
C VAL A 420 -19.57 -4.90 -2.95
N TYR A 421 -19.36 -3.64 -3.30
CA TYR A 421 -20.32 -2.57 -2.98
C TYR A 421 -21.61 -2.73 -3.78
N ALA A 422 -22.76 -2.50 -3.13
CA ALA A 422 -24.06 -2.47 -3.80
C ALA A 422 -24.15 -1.35 -4.84
N LYS A 423 -23.56 -0.18 -4.52
CA LYS A 423 -23.41 0.96 -5.43
C LYS A 423 -21.93 1.17 -5.76
N ASP A 424 -21.58 0.90 -7.03
CA ASP A 424 -20.22 1.07 -7.53
C ASP A 424 -19.78 2.54 -7.49
N PRO A 425 -18.71 2.89 -6.71
CA PRO A 425 -18.26 4.25 -6.56
C PRO A 425 -17.66 4.85 -7.85
N ARG A 426 -17.33 4.04 -8.85
CA ARG A 426 -16.91 4.51 -10.19
C ARG A 426 -18.06 5.16 -10.96
N SER A 427 -19.29 4.76 -10.64
CA SER A 427 -20.53 5.33 -11.20
C SER A 427 -21.20 6.35 -10.27
N SER A 428 -20.98 6.24 -8.95
CA SER A 428 -21.59 7.10 -7.94
C SER A 428 -20.64 7.42 -6.78
N LEU A 429 -19.91 8.53 -6.90
CA LEU A 429 -18.98 9.01 -5.86
C LEU A 429 -19.68 9.39 -4.54
N PHE A 430 -21.00 9.60 -4.55
CA PHE A 430 -21.80 9.87 -3.34
C PHE A 430 -22.28 8.60 -2.63
N SER A 431 -21.90 7.41 -3.12
CA SER A 431 -22.22 6.16 -2.42
C SER A 431 -21.61 6.18 -1.01
N ARG A 432 -22.38 5.71 -0.03
CA ARG A 432 -21.93 5.50 1.36
C ARG A 432 -21.60 4.04 1.65
N ASP A 433 -21.54 3.20 0.61
CA ASP A 433 -21.15 1.81 0.74
C ASP A 433 -19.64 1.75 0.98
N PHE A 434 -19.24 1.40 2.19
CA PHE A 434 -17.86 1.33 2.62
C PHE A 434 -17.66 0.06 3.46
N VAL A 435 -16.57 -0.66 3.18
CA VAL A 435 -16.12 -1.74 4.06
C VAL A 435 -14.64 -1.57 4.37
N ALA A 436 -14.31 -1.64 5.65
CA ALA A 436 -12.95 -1.79 6.14
C ALA A 436 -12.74 -3.21 6.63
N LEU A 437 -11.66 -3.86 6.17
CA LEU A 437 -11.15 -5.10 6.74
C LEU A 437 -9.86 -4.77 7.49
N ILE A 438 -9.87 -4.89 8.81
CA ILE A 438 -8.73 -4.57 9.68
C ILE A 438 -8.32 -5.84 10.43
N SER A 439 -7.21 -6.44 10.01
CA SER A 439 -6.65 -7.63 10.65
C SER A 439 -5.40 -7.29 11.44
N GLY A 440 -5.35 -7.78 12.68
CA GLY A 440 -4.14 -7.76 13.51
C GLY A 440 -3.05 -8.73 13.06
N ARG A 441 -3.36 -9.64 12.13
CA ARG A 441 -2.42 -10.54 11.49
C ARG A 441 -2.63 -10.54 9.97
N ASP A 442 -3.25 -11.58 9.44
CA ASP A 442 -3.34 -11.80 8.01
C ASP A 442 -4.75 -11.50 7.48
N ILE A 443 -4.83 -10.87 6.31
CA ILE A 443 -6.01 -10.96 5.46
C ILE A 443 -5.73 -12.03 4.40
N LYS A 444 -6.60 -13.04 4.32
CA LYS A 444 -6.41 -14.19 3.43
C LYS A 444 -7.53 -14.25 2.42
N ILE A 445 -7.19 -14.61 1.19
CA ILE A 445 -8.17 -15.10 0.22
C ILE A 445 -8.24 -16.61 0.39
N ALA A 446 -9.45 -17.13 0.56
CA ALA A 446 -9.70 -18.55 0.74
C ALA A 446 -9.17 -19.37 -0.46
N ASN A 447 -8.97 -20.67 -0.25
CA ASN A 447 -8.50 -21.54 -1.32
C ASN A 447 -9.51 -21.67 -2.49
N GLY A 448 -9.06 -22.20 -3.63
CA GLY A 448 -9.88 -22.27 -4.85
C GLY A 448 -11.09 -23.20 -4.75
N ALA A 449 -11.14 -24.09 -3.76
CA ALA A 449 -12.33 -24.91 -3.51
C ALA A 449 -13.46 -24.08 -2.88
N ILE A 450 -13.13 -22.96 -2.25
CA ILE A 450 -14.08 -22.06 -1.59
C ILE A 450 -14.48 -20.92 -2.52
N THR A 451 -13.51 -20.21 -3.11
CA THR A 451 -13.82 -19.06 -4.00
C THR A 451 -14.27 -19.49 -5.40
N GLY A 452 -14.08 -20.76 -5.76
CA GLY A 452 -14.19 -21.23 -7.13
C GLY A 452 -12.98 -20.83 -8.00
N ALA A 453 -13.09 -21.13 -9.30
CA ALA A 453 -12.01 -21.01 -10.29
C ALA A 453 -12.05 -19.73 -11.14
N GLY A 454 -12.98 -18.81 -10.85
CA GLY A 454 -13.17 -17.57 -11.60
C GLY A 454 -12.39 -16.39 -11.04
N ASP A 455 -12.71 -15.21 -11.55
CA ASP A 455 -12.25 -13.94 -11.00
C ASP A 455 -12.81 -13.72 -9.58
N LEU A 456 -12.12 -12.91 -8.79
CA LEU A 456 -12.55 -12.53 -7.45
C LEU A 456 -12.58 -11.00 -7.33
N HIS A 457 -13.72 -10.45 -6.91
CA HIS A 457 -13.94 -9.02 -6.75
C HIS A 457 -14.00 -8.62 -5.28
N ILE A 458 -13.10 -7.72 -4.87
CA ILE A 458 -13.02 -7.21 -3.51
C ILE A 458 -13.07 -5.69 -3.55
N HIS A 459 -14.12 -5.12 -3.02
CA HIS A 459 -14.28 -3.69 -2.82
C HIS A 459 -14.03 -3.39 -1.33
N GLY A 460 -13.20 -2.41 -1.01
CA GLY A 460 -12.91 -2.09 0.39
C GLY A 460 -11.55 -1.46 0.66
N ALA A 461 -11.38 -1.02 1.91
CA ALA A 461 -10.06 -0.74 2.45
C ALA A 461 -9.57 -1.92 3.30
N LEU A 462 -8.45 -2.50 2.89
CA LEU A 462 -7.85 -3.68 3.51
C LEU A 462 -6.59 -3.26 4.27
N PHE A 463 -6.53 -3.59 5.56
CA PHE A 463 -5.37 -3.41 6.40
C PHE A 463 -4.99 -4.75 7.04
N ALA A 464 -3.93 -5.38 6.53
CA ALA A 464 -3.34 -6.57 7.09
C ALA A 464 -2.05 -6.22 7.81
N ARG A 465 -2.05 -6.21 9.15
CA ARG A 465 -0.85 -5.84 9.91
C ARG A 465 0.36 -6.71 9.57
N ARG A 466 0.14 -7.99 9.27
CA ARG A 466 1.19 -8.96 8.97
C ARG A 466 1.24 -9.31 7.49
N ARG A 467 0.22 -9.99 6.93
CA ARG A 467 0.27 -10.48 5.55
C ARG A 467 -1.05 -10.34 4.80
N PHE A 468 -0.95 -10.01 3.53
CA PHE A 468 -1.99 -10.32 2.55
C PHE A 468 -1.55 -11.51 1.71
N CYS A 469 -2.34 -12.59 1.67
CA CYS A 469 -1.96 -13.80 0.94
C CYS A 469 -3.17 -14.59 0.44
N ILE A 470 -2.92 -15.47 -0.52
CA ILE A 470 -3.87 -16.49 -0.97
C ILE A 470 -3.56 -17.81 -0.27
N GLU A 471 -4.57 -18.48 0.27
CA GLU A 471 -4.40 -19.83 0.78
C GLU A 471 -4.35 -20.84 -0.37
N ASN A 472 -3.31 -21.69 -0.38
CA ASN A 472 -3.11 -22.78 -1.35
C ASN A 472 -3.38 -22.35 -2.81
N PRO A 473 -2.49 -21.55 -3.43
CA PRO A 473 -2.63 -21.13 -4.82
C PRO A 473 -2.42 -22.32 -5.77
N SER A 474 -3.42 -23.19 -5.90
CA SER A 474 -3.40 -24.35 -6.80
C SER A 474 -3.66 -23.93 -8.25
N GLN A 475 -2.91 -24.52 -9.18
CA GLN A 475 -2.59 -24.01 -10.51
C GLN A 475 -3.53 -24.44 -11.66
N THR A 476 -4.81 -24.74 -11.43
CA THR A 476 -5.60 -25.36 -12.52
C THR A 476 -6.25 -24.40 -13.50
N LYS A 477 -6.56 -23.15 -13.10
CA LYS A 477 -7.06 -22.07 -13.99
C LYS A 477 -6.73 -20.70 -13.39
N PRO A 478 -5.95 -19.83 -14.07
CA PRO A 478 -5.68 -18.49 -13.58
C PRO A 478 -6.95 -17.62 -13.70
N GLY A 479 -7.30 -16.91 -12.63
CA GLY A 479 -8.29 -15.84 -12.64
C GLY A 479 -7.64 -14.48 -12.47
N THR A 480 -8.44 -13.43 -12.30
CA THR A 480 -7.99 -12.10 -11.91
C THR A 480 -8.54 -11.73 -10.53
N LEU A 481 -7.67 -11.21 -9.66
CA LEU A 481 -8.06 -10.59 -8.40
C LEU A 481 -8.29 -9.10 -8.62
N TYR A 482 -9.54 -8.66 -8.57
CA TYR A 482 -9.91 -7.25 -8.68
C TYR A 482 -10.08 -6.64 -7.30
N ILE A 483 -9.29 -5.62 -6.97
CA ILE A 483 -9.44 -4.84 -5.74
C ILE A 483 -9.84 -3.41 -6.10
N LEU A 484 -11.04 -2.98 -5.72
CA LEU A 484 -11.48 -1.59 -5.78
C LEU A 484 -11.36 -0.97 -4.38
N GLY A 485 -10.33 -0.16 -4.16
CA GLY A 485 -10.08 0.51 -2.88
C GLY A 485 -8.61 0.62 -2.53
N SER A 486 -8.21 0.03 -1.41
CA SER A 486 -6.84 0.14 -0.89
C SER A 486 -6.37 -1.15 -0.22
N LEU A 487 -5.11 -1.51 -0.42
CA LEU A 487 -4.44 -2.60 0.30
C LEU A 487 -3.20 -2.10 1.04
N THR A 488 -3.23 -2.16 2.36
CA THR A 488 -2.05 -1.99 3.20
C THR A 488 -1.69 -3.31 3.86
N ALA A 489 -0.44 -3.74 3.70
CA ALA A 489 0.04 -4.99 4.27
C ALA A 489 1.44 -4.89 4.89
N GLY A 490 1.67 -5.67 5.95
CA GLY A 490 3.02 -5.89 6.49
C GLY A 490 3.97 -6.47 5.44
N THR A 491 3.52 -7.51 4.75
CA THR A 491 4.11 -8.07 3.54
C THR A 491 3.01 -8.67 2.68
N ILE A 492 3.29 -8.97 1.42
CA ILE A 492 2.37 -9.67 0.52
C ILE A 492 2.98 -11.02 0.15
N TRP A 493 2.13 -12.00 -0.15
CA TRP A 493 2.56 -13.26 -0.76
C TRP A 493 2.14 -13.32 -2.23
N GLU A 494 2.66 -14.30 -2.95
CA GLU A 494 2.43 -14.46 -4.39
C GLU A 494 0.94 -14.75 -4.58
N THR A 495 0.29 -13.89 -5.37
CA THR A 495 -1.08 -14.11 -5.82
C THR A 495 -1.10 -15.04 -7.03
N GLU A 496 -0.04 -14.98 -7.83
CA GLU A 496 0.23 -15.87 -8.94
C GLU A 496 0.68 -17.27 -8.47
N PRO A 497 0.48 -18.32 -9.31
CA PRO A 497 -0.17 -18.27 -10.63
C PRO A 497 -1.71 -18.26 -10.55
N ARG A 498 -2.30 -18.16 -9.36
CA ARG A 498 -3.75 -18.23 -9.21
C ARG A 498 -4.46 -16.96 -9.70
N PHE A 499 -3.96 -15.79 -9.31
CA PHE A 499 -4.53 -14.51 -9.71
C PHE A 499 -3.47 -13.54 -10.23
N ALA A 500 -3.72 -12.99 -11.42
CA ALA A 500 -3.16 -11.68 -11.78
C ALA A 500 -3.89 -10.59 -10.96
N THR A 501 -3.18 -9.64 -10.37
CA THR A 501 -3.80 -8.63 -9.50
C THR A 501 -4.13 -7.36 -10.28
N LYS A 502 -5.37 -6.88 -10.17
CA LYS A 502 -5.78 -5.56 -10.69
C LYS A 502 -6.35 -4.73 -9.56
N MET A 503 -5.78 -3.55 -9.35
CA MET A 503 -6.16 -2.65 -8.27
C MET A 503 -6.57 -1.29 -8.81
N ASP A 504 -7.81 -0.92 -8.56
CA ASP A 504 -8.36 0.41 -8.84
C ASP A 504 -8.51 1.18 -7.53
N TYR A 505 -8.07 2.44 -7.52
CA TYR A 505 -8.23 3.30 -6.35
C TYR A 505 -9.68 3.78 -6.18
N ASP A 506 -10.24 3.61 -4.98
CA ASP A 506 -11.52 4.25 -4.63
C ASP A 506 -11.30 5.74 -4.33
N LYS A 507 -11.68 6.59 -5.29
CA LYS A 507 -11.48 8.06 -5.22
C LYS A 507 -12.14 8.72 -4.03
N ARG A 508 -13.15 8.10 -3.41
CA ARG A 508 -13.77 8.62 -2.18
C ARG A 508 -12.77 8.69 -1.04
N PHE A 509 -11.72 7.85 -1.07
CA PHE A 509 -10.68 7.82 -0.04
C PHE A 509 -9.78 9.07 -0.03
N GLU A 510 -9.84 9.96 -1.03
CA GLU A 510 -9.12 11.23 -0.99
C GLU A 510 -9.68 12.22 0.05
N TYR A 511 -10.97 12.06 0.39
CA TYR A 511 -11.73 12.98 1.25
C TYR A 511 -12.27 12.30 2.49
N LEU A 512 -12.52 10.99 2.43
CA LEU A 512 -13.05 10.18 3.51
C LEU A 512 -12.12 9.01 3.78
N ARG A 513 -12.30 8.35 4.90
CA ARG A 513 -11.77 7.01 5.16
C ARG A 513 -12.91 6.13 5.66
N PRO A 514 -12.84 4.80 5.45
CA PRO A 514 -13.75 3.91 6.13
C PRO A 514 -13.67 4.10 7.66
N ALA A 515 -14.78 3.85 8.34
CA ALA A 515 -14.91 4.17 9.76
C ALA A 515 -13.81 3.51 10.61
N ASN A 516 -13.08 4.32 11.38
CA ASN A 516 -11.96 3.89 12.22
C ASN A 516 -10.79 3.22 11.46
N PHE A 517 -10.72 3.34 10.12
CA PHE A 517 -9.60 2.80 9.35
C PHE A 517 -8.27 3.47 9.77
N PRO A 518 -7.16 2.72 9.86
CA PRO A 518 -5.89 3.25 10.35
C PRO A 518 -5.41 4.48 9.57
N MET A 519 -4.82 5.44 10.29
CA MET A 519 -4.18 6.62 9.70
C MET A 519 -2.67 6.53 9.75
N THR A 520 -2.02 7.09 8.72
CA THR A 520 -0.56 7.21 8.70
C THR A 520 -0.11 8.35 9.61
N ARG A 521 1.18 8.62 9.63
CA ARG A 521 1.77 9.80 10.27
C ARG A 521 2.15 10.86 9.25
N ARG A 522 1.73 10.70 7.99
CA ARG A 522 2.06 11.64 6.92
C ARG A 522 1.00 12.70 6.75
N TYR A 523 1.48 13.88 6.37
CA TYR A 523 0.66 15.01 5.98
C TYR A 523 0.96 15.35 4.52
N GLU A 524 -0.07 15.76 3.80
CA GLU A 524 0.03 16.27 2.43
C GLU A 524 -0.67 17.63 2.36
N VAL A 525 -0.16 18.53 1.52
CA VAL A 525 -0.82 19.81 1.26
C VAL A 525 -2.18 19.55 0.61
N GLU A 526 -3.23 20.08 1.24
CA GLU A 526 -4.59 20.02 0.72
C GLU A 526 -4.97 21.34 0.07
N THR A 527 -4.70 22.47 0.73
CA THR A 527 -4.90 23.81 0.17
C THR A 527 -3.73 24.73 0.54
N TRP A 528 -3.40 25.68 -0.33
CA TRP A 528 -2.40 26.71 -0.06
C TRP A 528 -2.75 27.99 -0.80
N ASP A 529 -2.81 29.11 -0.09
CA ASP A 529 -2.79 30.45 -0.66
C ASP A 529 -1.52 30.57 -1.52
N ARG A 530 -1.69 30.57 -2.85
CA ARG A 530 -0.58 30.46 -3.83
C ARG A 530 0.36 31.67 -3.86
N GLY A 531 0.23 32.57 -2.91
CA GLY A 531 1.00 33.80 -2.78
C GLY A 531 1.06 34.28 -1.34
N TRP A 532 1.90 35.29 -1.15
CA TRP A 532 2.03 36.09 0.04
C TRP A 532 1.00 37.23 0.01
N GLU A 533 0.30 37.42 1.11
CA GLU A 533 -0.55 38.58 1.40
C GLU A 533 0.20 39.54 2.32
N GLU A 534 0.19 40.83 2.01
CA GLU A 534 0.75 41.85 2.91
C GLU A 534 -0.21 42.09 4.07
N VAL A 535 0.31 42.09 5.30
CA VAL A 535 -0.47 42.38 6.50
C VAL A 535 -0.06 43.75 7.01
N ASP A 536 -1.00 44.70 7.01
CA ASP A 536 -0.76 46.03 7.57
C ASP A 536 -0.39 45.91 9.06
N THR A 537 0.74 46.48 9.44
CA THR A 537 1.18 46.63 10.83
C THR A 537 0.35 47.72 11.51
N GLY A 538 -0.95 47.47 11.68
CA GLY A 538 -1.94 48.43 12.12
C GLY A 538 -2.55 48.13 13.49
N GLU A 539 -1.78 47.68 14.48
CA GLU A 539 -2.21 47.73 15.89
C GLU A 539 -0.97 47.86 16.80
N ARG A 540 -0.55 49.11 17.04
CA ARG A 540 0.07 49.43 18.32
C ARG A 540 -1.00 49.23 19.37
N SER A 541 -0.81 48.27 20.29
CA SER A 541 -1.53 48.27 21.56
C SER A 541 -1.54 49.70 22.11
N PRO A 542 -2.68 50.24 22.56
CA PRO A 542 -2.69 51.54 23.19
C PRO A 542 -1.81 51.44 24.43
N SER A 543 -0.64 52.07 24.35
CA SER A 543 0.20 52.38 25.49
C SER A 543 -0.68 53.12 26.49
N THR A 544 -0.89 52.48 27.64
CA THR A 544 -1.47 53.08 28.83
C THR A 544 -0.56 54.21 29.29
N GLU A 545 -0.70 55.37 28.66
CA GLU A 545 -0.07 56.61 29.07
C GLU A 545 -1.18 57.64 29.19
N LEU A 546 -1.89 57.59 30.32
CA LEU A 546 -2.72 58.69 30.78
C LEU A 546 -2.06 59.28 32.03
N ALA A 547 -1.47 60.43 31.74
CA ALA A 547 -0.83 61.43 32.56
C ALA A 547 -1.43 61.68 33.94
N ARG A 548 -0.51 61.98 34.87
CA ARG A 548 -0.71 62.87 36.01
C ARG A 548 -0.90 64.33 35.54
N SER A 549 -1.55 65.12 36.41
CA SER A 549 -1.87 66.57 36.40
C SER A 549 -3.31 66.85 35.92
N GLU A 550 -4.20 67.45 36.70
CA GLU A 550 -4.06 68.40 37.83
C GLU A 550 -4.88 68.03 39.07
#